data_AF-A0A966STW4-F1
#
_entry.id   AF-A0A966STW4-F1
#
_cell.length_a   1.000
_cell.length_b   1.000
_cell.length_c   1.000
_cell.angle_alpha   90.00
_cell.angle_beta   90.00
_cell.angle_gamma   90.00
#
_symmetry.space_group_name_H-M   'P 1'
#
loop_
_entity.id
_entity.type
_entity.pdbx_description
1 polymer ?
#
loop_
_entity_poly.entity_id
_entity_poly.type
_entity_poly.pdbx_seq_one_letter_code
_entity_poly.pdbx_strand_id
1 'polypeptide(L)'
;MALFAAPDLLWLGRLARHAQRRISGDTVFFNINRHLNLTNVCKAKCAFCSFRRDDGEAGAYTMTVAEAVATARTTVAALPITELHIVNGLHPDLPFDYYVDMLRALSDALPNVHLKAFTAVEIWWFARITGKSYAEVLHELRDAGLGSMPGGGAEIFAPAVRRRICGYKSTAEDWLAVHRTAHGLGIRTNSTMLYG
;
A
#
# COMPACT_ATOMS: atom_id res chain seq x y z
N MET A 1 4.68 9.94 -26.58
CA MET A 1 3.66 10.82 -25.98
C MET A 1 2.49 11.19 -26.92
N ALA A 2 2.46 10.76 -28.19
CA ALA A 2 1.42 11.15 -29.15
C ALA A 2 -0.03 10.88 -28.68
N LEU A 3 -0.28 9.77 -27.98
CA LEU A 3 -1.61 9.45 -27.44
C LEU A 3 -2.08 10.43 -26.33
N PHE A 4 -1.16 10.97 -25.52
CA PHE A 4 -1.50 11.97 -24.49
C PHE A 4 -1.94 13.31 -25.09
N ALA A 5 -1.54 13.59 -26.34
CA ALA A 5 -1.88 14.83 -27.04
C ALA A 5 -3.09 14.67 -27.99
N ALA A 6 -3.70 13.48 -28.04
CA ALA A 6 -4.81 13.22 -28.96
C ALA A 6 -6.09 13.93 -28.49
N PRO A 7 -6.74 14.75 -29.34
CA PRO A 7 -7.92 15.53 -28.94
C PRO A 7 -9.22 14.71 -28.93
N ASP A 8 -9.27 13.59 -29.65
CA ASP A 8 -10.46 12.74 -29.73
C ASP A 8 -10.48 11.67 -28.62
N LEU A 9 -11.15 12.01 -27.51
CA LEU A 9 -11.32 11.12 -26.38
C LEU A 9 -12.12 9.85 -26.72
N LEU A 10 -13.10 9.94 -27.61
CA LEU A 10 -13.93 8.78 -27.98
C LEU A 10 -13.14 7.78 -28.82
N TRP A 11 -12.28 8.27 -29.71
CA TRP A 11 -11.35 7.44 -30.47
C TRP A 11 -10.35 6.73 -29.54
N LEU A 12 -9.75 7.45 -28.59
CA LEU A 12 -8.88 6.85 -27.56
C LEU A 12 -9.63 5.77 -26.75
N GLY A 13 -10.87 6.05 -26.34
CA GLY A 13 -11.71 5.12 -25.60
C GLY A 13 -11.99 3.83 -26.37
N ARG A 14 -12.20 3.90 -27.70
CA ARG A 14 -12.38 2.72 -28.55
C ARG A 14 -11.13 1.86 -28.62
N LEU A 15 -9.95 2.46 -28.77
CA LEU A 15 -8.67 1.74 -28.75
C LEU A 15 -8.42 1.06 -27.40
N ALA A 16 -8.68 1.78 -26.30
CA ALA A 16 -8.56 1.24 -24.95
C ALA A 16 -9.51 0.05 -24.73
N ARG A 17 -10.78 0.17 -25.15
CA ARG A 17 -11.78 -0.91 -25.08
C ARG A 17 -11.38 -2.12 -25.91
N HIS A 18 -10.84 -1.91 -27.11
CA HIS A 18 -10.32 -3.01 -27.94
C HIS A 18 -9.18 -3.75 -27.23
N ALA A 19 -8.21 -3.03 -26.65
CA ALA A 19 -7.12 -3.64 -25.91
C ALA A 19 -7.62 -4.41 -24.67
N GLN A 20 -8.53 -3.84 -23.89
CA GLN A 20 -9.10 -4.47 -22.70
C GLN A 20 -9.91 -5.73 -23.04
N ARG A 21 -10.74 -5.72 -24.09
CA ARG A 21 -11.54 -6.89 -24.50
C ARG A 21 -10.68 -8.11 -24.86
N ARG A 22 -9.45 -7.91 -25.37
CA ARG A 22 -8.52 -9.02 -25.63
C ARG A 22 -8.01 -9.70 -24.35
N ILE A 23 -8.07 -9.02 -23.21
CA ILE A 23 -7.57 -9.53 -21.92
C ILE A 23 -8.71 -10.12 -21.09
N SER A 24 -9.81 -9.37 -20.90
CA SER A 24 -10.91 -9.79 -20.02
C SER A 24 -12.29 -9.83 -20.68
N GLY A 25 -12.39 -9.62 -21.99
CA GLY A 25 -13.66 -9.61 -22.70
C GLY A 25 -14.65 -8.62 -22.09
N ASP A 26 -15.83 -9.12 -21.70
CA ASP A 26 -16.88 -8.35 -21.05
C ASP A 26 -16.92 -8.53 -19.52
N THR A 27 -15.97 -9.26 -18.94
CA THR A 27 -15.86 -9.47 -17.50
C THR A 27 -15.31 -8.24 -16.79
N VAL A 28 -16.00 -7.83 -15.73
CA VAL A 28 -15.59 -6.78 -14.79
C VAL A 28 -15.29 -7.44 -13.44
N PHE A 29 -14.08 -7.22 -12.92
CA PHE A 29 -13.65 -7.78 -11.64
C PHE A 29 -13.81 -6.78 -10.51
N PHE A 30 -14.30 -7.24 -9.37
CA PHE A 30 -14.35 -6.50 -8.12
C PHE A 30 -14.16 -7.46 -6.95
N ASN A 31 -13.76 -6.93 -5.79
CA ASN A 31 -13.79 -7.63 -4.53
C ASN A 31 -14.43 -6.73 -3.46
N ILE A 32 -14.77 -7.31 -2.32
CA ILE A 32 -15.24 -6.56 -1.16
C ILE A 32 -14.08 -6.54 -0.16
N ASN A 33 -13.41 -5.39 -0.07
CA ASN A 33 -12.27 -5.18 0.81
C ASN A 33 -12.55 -4.04 1.80
N ARG A 34 -11.75 -3.96 2.87
CA ARG A 34 -11.80 -2.87 3.84
C ARG A 34 -10.42 -2.30 4.10
N HIS A 35 -10.30 -0.97 4.08
CA HIS A 35 -9.11 -0.28 4.56
C HIS A 35 -9.00 -0.36 6.09
N LEU A 36 -7.81 -0.69 6.57
CA LEU A 36 -7.42 -0.59 7.97
C LEU A 36 -6.09 0.18 8.05
N ASN A 37 -6.17 1.43 8.50
CA ASN A 37 -5.01 2.27 8.69
C ASN A 37 -4.60 2.21 10.17
N LEU A 38 -3.42 1.66 10.47
CA LEU A 38 -2.96 1.46 11.84
C LEU A 38 -2.53 2.79 12.48
N THR A 39 -2.01 3.71 11.69
CA THR A 39 -1.62 5.05 12.14
C THR A 39 -1.67 6.05 10.99
N ASN A 40 -2.01 7.30 11.31
CA ASN A 40 -1.90 8.43 10.39
C ASN A 40 -0.69 9.34 10.70
N VAL A 41 0.10 9.03 11.73
CA VAL A 41 1.34 9.74 12.05
C VAL A 41 2.40 9.41 11.00
N CYS A 42 2.96 10.42 10.34
CA CYS A 42 3.80 10.18 9.17
C CYS A 42 4.86 11.26 8.92
N LYS A 43 6.12 10.84 8.81
CA LYS A 43 7.27 11.71 8.52
C LYS A 43 7.37 12.19 7.07
N ALA A 44 6.64 11.58 6.14
CA ALA A 44 6.85 11.79 4.69
C ALA A 44 6.36 13.15 4.15
N LYS A 45 5.48 13.86 4.87
CA LYS A 45 4.98 15.22 4.55
C LYS A 45 4.67 15.48 3.06
N CYS A 46 3.93 14.57 2.41
CA CYS A 46 3.58 14.73 1.00
C CYS A 46 2.59 15.88 0.80
N ALA A 47 2.83 16.73 -0.21
CA ALA A 47 2.09 17.97 -0.43
C ALA A 47 0.59 17.76 -0.74
N PHE A 48 0.23 16.58 -1.21
CA PHE A 48 -1.14 16.19 -1.61
C PHE A 48 -1.84 15.30 -0.58
N CYS A 49 -1.19 14.93 0.51
CA CYS A 49 -1.73 13.95 1.47
C CYS A 49 -2.47 14.65 2.62
N SER A 50 -3.80 14.57 2.60
CA SER A 50 -4.66 15.07 3.69
C SER A 50 -4.75 14.11 4.89
N PHE A 51 -4.35 12.85 4.71
CA PHE A 51 -4.41 11.80 5.74
C PHE A 51 -3.37 12.00 6.84
N ARG A 52 -2.17 12.46 6.47
CA ARG A 52 -1.01 12.50 7.38
C ARG A 52 -1.21 13.49 8.53
N ARG A 53 -0.68 13.16 9.70
CA ARG A 53 -0.54 14.04 10.85
C ARG A 53 0.90 14.03 11.37
N ASP A 54 1.36 15.14 11.93
CA ASP A 54 2.55 15.16 12.81
C ASP A 54 2.18 14.54 14.17
N ASP A 55 3.16 14.02 14.91
CA ASP A 55 2.90 13.48 16.25
C ASP A 55 2.41 14.60 17.20
N GLY A 56 1.38 14.30 17.98
CA GLY A 56 0.66 15.27 18.82
C GLY A 56 -0.25 16.24 18.07
N GLU A 57 -0.35 16.19 16.73
CA GLU A 57 -1.29 17.01 15.97
C GLU A 57 -2.75 16.55 16.24
N ALA A 58 -3.70 17.48 16.20
CA ALA A 58 -5.11 17.16 16.35
C ALA A 58 -5.57 16.11 15.31
N GLY A 59 -6.14 15.01 15.81
CA GLY A 59 -6.58 13.87 14.99
C GLY A 59 -5.46 12.91 14.60
N ALA A 60 -4.24 13.06 15.13
CA ALA A 60 -3.22 12.02 15.10
C ALA A 60 -3.70 10.79 15.90
N TYR A 61 -3.47 9.59 15.38
CA TYR A 61 -3.76 8.34 16.07
C TYR A 61 -2.79 7.23 15.66
N THR A 62 -2.61 6.29 16.57
CA THR A 62 -1.91 5.03 16.36
C THR A 62 -2.68 3.95 17.12
N MET A 63 -3.21 2.96 16.41
CA MET A 63 -3.98 1.87 16.99
C MET A 63 -3.06 0.91 17.75
N THR A 64 -3.51 0.41 18.89
CA THR A 64 -2.92 -0.79 19.49
C THR A 64 -3.29 -2.03 18.67
N VAL A 65 -2.55 -3.13 18.86
CA VAL A 65 -2.87 -4.43 18.21
C VAL A 65 -4.30 -4.88 18.54
N ALA A 66 -4.70 -4.73 19.81
CA ALA A 66 -6.04 -5.09 20.25
C ALA A 66 -7.13 -4.26 19.54
N GLU A 67 -6.94 -2.95 19.42
CA GLU A 67 -7.90 -2.07 18.72
C GLU A 67 -8.02 -2.39 17.23
N ALA A 68 -6.90 -2.67 16.57
CA ALA A 68 -6.89 -3.04 15.15
C ALA A 68 -7.65 -4.36 14.92
N VAL A 69 -7.40 -5.38 15.75
CA VAL A 69 -8.11 -6.66 15.69
C VAL A 69 -9.59 -6.48 15.98
N ALA A 70 -9.96 -5.73 17.02
CA ALA A 70 -11.37 -5.47 17.37
C ALA A 70 -12.10 -4.74 16.23
N THR A 71 -11.46 -3.75 15.63
CA THR A 71 -11.99 -2.99 14.48
C THR A 71 -12.19 -3.89 13.27
N ALA A 72 -11.19 -4.72 12.96
CA ALA A 72 -11.24 -5.65 11.84
C ALA A 72 -12.33 -6.71 12.03
N ARG A 73 -12.42 -7.34 13.22
CA ARG A 73 -13.48 -8.31 13.56
C ARG A 73 -14.88 -7.73 13.41
N THR A 74 -15.09 -6.53 13.95
CA THR A 74 -16.39 -5.85 13.86
C THR A 74 -16.79 -5.62 12.40
N THR A 75 -15.83 -5.23 11.57
CA THR A 75 -16.10 -4.96 10.15
C THR A 75 -16.37 -6.23 9.35
N VAL A 76 -15.58 -7.30 9.57
CA VAL A 76 -15.74 -8.59 8.88
C VAL A 76 -17.02 -9.31 9.34
N ALA A 77 -17.48 -9.09 10.56
CA ALA A 77 -18.77 -9.64 11.02
C ALA A 77 -19.98 -8.97 10.36
N ALA A 78 -19.84 -7.70 9.95
CA ALA A 78 -20.95 -6.92 9.38
C ALA A 78 -21.09 -7.05 7.86
N LEU A 79 -20.01 -7.39 7.15
CA LEU A 79 -19.95 -7.44 5.69
C LEU A 79 -19.11 -8.64 5.22
N PRO A 80 -19.39 -9.21 4.03
CA PRO A 80 -18.62 -10.32 3.47
C PRO A 80 -17.25 -9.86 2.93
N ILE A 81 -16.41 -9.33 3.82
CA ILE A 81 -15.07 -8.84 3.50
C ILE A 81 -14.13 -10.03 3.26
N THR A 82 -13.43 -10.03 2.12
CA THR A 82 -12.45 -11.07 1.77
C THR A 82 -11.00 -10.58 1.85
N GLU A 83 -10.79 -9.27 1.97
CA GLU A 83 -9.45 -8.66 2.03
C GLU A 83 -9.44 -7.47 3.00
N LEU A 84 -8.42 -7.42 3.86
CA LEU A 84 -8.02 -6.20 4.58
C LEU A 84 -6.89 -5.54 3.81
N HIS A 85 -7.09 -4.27 3.48
CA HIS A 85 -6.10 -3.44 2.81
C HIS A 85 -5.45 -2.50 3.84
N ILE A 86 -4.21 -2.79 4.20
CA ILE A 86 -3.52 -2.18 5.34
C ILE A 86 -2.41 -1.24 4.83
N VAL A 87 -2.57 0.05 5.07
CA VAL A 87 -1.59 1.09 4.70
C VAL A 87 -1.49 2.15 5.78
N ASN A 88 -0.29 2.70 5.98
CA ASN A 88 0.00 3.51 7.16
C ASN A 88 0.88 4.72 6.85
N GLY A 89 0.98 5.60 7.83
CA GLY A 89 2.04 6.59 7.88
C GLY A 89 3.43 5.98 8.14
N LEU A 90 4.48 6.71 7.73
CA LEU A 90 5.86 6.40 8.11
C LEU A 90 6.10 6.93 9.53
N HIS A 91 5.63 6.18 10.53
CA HIS A 91 5.73 6.57 11.93
C HIS A 91 7.20 6.58 12.38
N PRO A 92 7.69 7.67 13.00
CA PRO A 92 9.09 7.80 13.41
C PRO A 92 9.49 6.85 14.54
N ASP A 93 8.59 6.64 15.51
CA ASP A 93 8.93 5.94 16.77
C ASP A 93 8.33 4.53 16.91
N LEU A 94 7.55 4.05 15.94
CA LEU A 94 7.03 2.68 16.00
C LEU A 94 8.11 1.68 15.57
N PRO A 95 8.43 0.66 16.40
CA PRO A 95 9.36 -0.38 16.02
C PRO A 95 8.75 -1.26 14.91
N PHE A 96 9.61 -1.94 14.15
CA PHE A 96 9.14 -2.88 13.12
C PHE A 96 8.29 -4.02 13.71
N ASP A 97 8.63 -4.50 14.89
CA ASP A 97 7.94 -5.60 15.58
C ASP A 97 6.46 -5.30 15.81
N TYR A 98 6.09 -4.03 16.01
CA TYR A 98 4.68 -3.62 16.09
C TYR A 98 3.88 -4.04 14.85
N TYR A 99 4.45 -3.89 13.64
CA TYR A 99 3.79 -4.24 12.39
C TYR A 99 3.74 -5.76 12.17
N VAL A 100 4.78 -6.47 12.60
CA VAL A 100 4.84 -7.94 12.58
C VAL A 100 3.78 -8.52 13.51
N ASP A 101 3.70 -8.03 14.74
CA ASP A 101 2.70 -8.46 15.72
C ASP A 101 1.28 -8.11 15.29
N MET A 102 1.10 -6.95 14.63
CA MET A 102 -0.18 -6.56 14.04
C MET A 102 -0.64 -7.55 12.97
N LEU A 103 0.24 -7.91 12.02
CA LEU A 103 -0.10 -8.88 10.98
C LEU A 103 -0.42 -10.24 11.58
N ARG A 104 0.41 -10.72 12.51
CA ARG A 104 0.22 -12.03 13.15
C ARG A 104 -1.13 -12.09 13.87
N ALA A 105 -1.43 -11.09 14.68
CA ALA A 105 -2.70 -11.03 15.41
C ALA A 105 -3.92 -10.93 14.49
N LEU A 106 -3.83 -10.17 13.38
CA LEU A 106 -4.90 -10.09 12.38
C LEU A 106 -5.09 -11.42 11.64
N SER A 107 -3.99 -12.07 11.24
CA SER A 107 -3.99 -13.36 10.56
C SER A 107 -4.62 -14.45 11.43
N ASP A 108 -4.22 -14.51 12.71
CA ASP A 108 -4.77 -15.46 13.69
C ASP A 108 -6.26 -15.19 13.96
N ALA A 109 -6.64 -13.91 14.05
CA ALA A 109 -8.00 -13.52 14.34
C ALA A 109 -8.97 -13.74 13.16
N LEU A 110 -8.47 -13.63 11.94
CA LEU A 110 -9.24 -13.59 10.69
C LEU A 110 -8.62 -14.50 9.61
N PRO A 111 -8.52 -15.82 9.85
CA PRO A 111 -7.76 -16.74 8.99
C PRO A 111 -8.31 -16.86 7.55
N ASN A 112 -9.57 -16.44 7.32
CA ASN A 112 -10.21 -16.46 6.01
C ASN A 112 -10.15 -15.12 5.26
N VAL A 113 -9.44 -14.12 5.80
CA VAL A 113 -9.35 -12.77 5.23
C VAL A 113 -7.93 -12.53 4.72
N HIS A 114 -7.80 -12.19 3.44
CA HIS A 114 -6.50 -11.91 2.83
C HIS A 114 -5.92 -10.59 3.36
N LEU A 115 -4.69 -10.63 3.88
CA LEU A 115 -4.00 -9.43 4.35
C LEU A 115 -3.17 -8.82 3.22
N LYS A 116 -3.69 -7.75 2.62
CA LYS A 116 -2.98 -6.93 1.64
C LYS A 116 -2.37 -5.72 2.34
N ALA A 117 -1.12 -5.83 2.75
CA ALA A 117 -0.52 -4.86 3.65
C ALA A 117 0.78 -4.26 3.10
N PHE A 118 1.02 -3.01 3.49
CA PHE A 118 2.26 -2.26 3.33
C PHE A 118 2.71 -2.02 1.89
N THR A 119 2.72 -0.75 1.50
CA THR A 119 3.30 -0.29 0.22
C THR A 119 4.81 -0.49 0.20
N ALA A 120 5.41 -0.40 -0.99
CA ALA A 120 6.87 -0.41 -1.10
C ALA A 120 7.56 0.74 -0.35
N VAL A 121 6.86 1.85 -0.10
CA VAL A 121 7.38 2.96 0.73
C VAL A 121 7.49 2.57 2.19
N GLU A 122 6.54 1.79 2.71
CA GLU A 122 6.58 1.26 4.09
C GLU A 122 7.64 0.18 4.23
N ILE A 123 7.78 -0.74 3.28
CA ILE A 123 8.87 -1.75 3.30
C ILE A 123 10.24 -1.07 3.25
N TRP A 124 10.41 -0.04 2.41
CA TRP A 124 11.63 0.78 2.39
C TRP A 124 11.90 1.43 3.75
N TRP A 125 10.86 1.95 4.40
CA TRP A 125 10.98 2.53 5.74
C TRP A 125 11.38 1.50 6.79
N PHE A 126 10.76 0.32 6.77
CA PHE A 126 11.06 -0.79 7.68
C PHE A 126 12.52 -1.26 7.54
N ALA A 127 13.01 -1.40 6.32
CA ALA A 127 14.42 -1.71 6.06
C ALA A 127 15.36 -0.64 6.66
N ARG A 128 15.01 0.64 6.55
CA ARG A 128 15.82 1.74 7.12
C ARG A 128 15.84 1.73 8.65
N ILE A 129 14.71 1.52 9.31
CA ILE A 129 14.65 1.56 10.78
C ILE A 129 15.23 0.30 11.43
N THR A 130 15.23 -0.84 10.72
CA THR A 130 15.78 -2.11 11.23
C THR A 130 17.21 -2.38 10.79
N GLY A 131 17.68 -1.76 9.70
CA GLY A 131 18.94 -2.09 9.04
C GLY A 131 18.89 -3.40 8.22
N LYS A 132 17.74 -4.08 8.16
CA LYS A 132 17.53 -5.32 7.39
C LYS A 132 17.42 -5.03 5.90
N SER A 133 17.74 -6.02 5.08
CA SER A 133 17.44 -6.00 3.65
C SER A 133 15.93 -6.05 3.38
N TYR A 134 15.49 -5.64 2.19
CA TYR A 134 14.09 -5.78 1.79
C TYR A 134 13.61 -7.23 1.83
N ALA A 135 14.48 -8.20 1.54
CA ALA A 135 14.16 -9.61 1.56
C ALA A 135 13.87 -10.10 2.98
N GLU A 136 14.72 -9.75 3.95
CA GLU A 136 14.52 -10.09 5.37
C GLU A 136 13.22 -9.47 5.93
N VAL A 137 12.98 -8.19 5.66
CA VAL A 137 11.73 -7.51 6.06
C VAL A 137 10.50 -8.23 5.46
N LEU A 138 10.53 -8.54 4.16
CA LEU A 138 9.41 -9.20 3.49
C LEU A 138 9.21 -10.64 3.96
N HIS A 139 10.28 -11.37 4.29
CA HIS A 139 10.21 -12.71 4.87
C HIS A 139 9.49 -12.66 6.22
N GLU A 140 9.90 -11.77 7.12
CA GLU A 140 9.28 -11.65 8.44
C GLU A 140 7.81 -11.25 8.35
N LEU A 141 7.45 -10.32 7.46
CA LEU A 141 6.06 -9.93 7.25
C LEU A 141 5.23 -11.08 6.65
N ARG A 142 5.78 -11.82 5.68
CA ARG A 142 5.11 -13.00 5.08
C ARG A 142 4.89 -14.08 6.12
N ASP A 143 5.90 -14.37 6.93
CA ASP A 143 5.80 -15.39 7.97
C ASP A 143 4.84 -14.95 9.11
N ALA A 144 4.58 -13.64 9.24
CA ALA A 144 3.54 -13.08 10.10
C ALA A 144 2.14 -12.99 9.45
N GLY A 145 1.97 -13.40 8.18
CA GLY A 145 0.66 -13.46 7.52
C GLY A 145 0.43 -12.43 6.40
N LEU A 146 1.46 -11.71 5.94
CA LEU A 146 1.36 -10.87 4.74
C LEU A 146 1.00 -11.73 3.52
N GLY A 147 -0.15 -11.45 2.89
CA GLY A 147 -0.60 -12.15 1.69
C GLY A 147 -0.16 -11.48 0.39
N SER A 148 -0.26 -10.15 0.30
CA SER A 148 0.15 -9.38 -0.90
C SER A 148 0.43 -7.92 -0.57
N MET A 149 1.04 -7.16 -1.48
CA MET A 149 1.30 -5.73 -1.27
C MET A 149 0.39 -4.83 -2.13
N PRO A 150 -0.12 -3.71 -1.58
CA PRO A 150 -0.76 -2.67 -2.36
C PRO A 150 0.25 -1.89 -3.22
N GLY A 151 -0.25 -1.21 -4.25
CA GLY A 151 0.58 -0.51 -5.24
C GLY A 151 0.86 0.97 -4.95
N GLY A 152 0.46 1.47 -3.79
CA GLY A 152 0.59 2.89 -3.43
C GLY A 152 2.05 3.36 -3.30
N GLY A 153 2.25 4.67 -3.23
CA GLY A 153 3.56 5.29 -3.00
C GLY A 153 4.44 5.46 -4.24
N ALA A 154 3.99 4.98 -5.41
CA ALA A 154 4.66 5.21 -6.69
C ALA A 154 4.60 6.69 -7.10
N GLU A 155 3.44 7.33 -6.93
CA GLU A 155 3.18 8.74 -7.28
C GLU A 155 3.59 9.05 -8.73
N ILE A 156 4.54 9.98 -8.92
CA ILE A 156 5.28 10.19 -10.17
C ILE A 156 6.75 9.87 -9.89
N PHE A 157 7.34 9.00 -10.72
CA PHE A 157 8.74 8.59 -10.57
C PHE A 157 9.74 9.65 -11.00
N ALA A 158 9.38 10.56 -11.92
CA ALA A 158 10.28 11.61 -12.39
C ALA A 158 10.87 12.40 -11.19
N PRO A 159 12.21 12.40 -10.98
CA PRO A 159 12.80 12.92 -9.75
C PRO A 159 12.44 14.39 -9.46
N ALA A 160 12.33 15.21 -10.50
CA ALA A 160 11.95 16.62 -10.35
C ALA A 160 10.53 16.79 -9.78
N VAL A 161 9.58 15.97 -10.22
CA VAL A 161 8.20 16.00 -9.70
C VAL A 161 8.19 15.40 -8.30
N ARG A 162 8.82 14.24 -8.10
CA ARG A 162 8.86 13.54 -6.82
C ARG A 162 9.42 14.41 -5.70
N ARG A 163 10.52 15.13 -5.93
CA ARG A 163 11.08 16.09 -4.96
C ARG A 163 10.09 17.17 -4.54
N ARG A 164 9.25 17.64 -5.46
CA ARG A 164 8.24 18.68 -5.19
C ARG A 164 7.07 18.14 -4.38
N ILE A 165 6.62 16.92 -4.66
CA ILE A 165 5.34 16.42 -4.12
C ILE A 165 5.48 15.45 -2.95
N CYS A 166 6.59 14.70 -2.86
CA CYS A 166 6.81 13.65 -1.86
C CYS A 166 8.28 13.31 -1.59
N GLY A 167 9.16 14.33 -1.49
CA GLY A 167 10.62 14.15 -1.43
C GLY A 167 11.19 13.36 -0.23
N TYR A 168 10.42 13.14 0.84
CA TYR A 168 10.84 12.37 2.01
C TYR A 168 10.53 10.86 1.93
N LYS A 169 9.83 10.41 0.88
CA LYS A 169 9.56 8.98 0.62
C LYS A 169 10.77 8.32 -0.08
N SER A 170 10.67 7.00 -0.27
CA SER A 170 11.59 6.21 -1.11
C SER A 170 11.77 6.82 -2.51
N THR A 171 12.90 6.54 -3.16
CA THR A 171 13.09 6.88 -4.59
C THR A 171 12.24 5.99 -5.50
N ALA A 172 12.25 6.26 -6.81
CA ALA A 172 11.61 5.38 -7.78
C ALA A 172 12.35 4.03 -7.86
N GLU A 173 13.68 4.09 -7.81
CA GLU A 173 14.58 2.94 -7.80
C GLU A 173 14.33 2.06 -6.57
N ASP A 174 14.21 2.65 -5.39
CA ASP A 174 13.86 1.94 -4.16
C ASP A 174 12.49 1.27 -4.25
N TRP A 175 11.48 2.00 -4.74
CA TRP A 175 10.12 1.48 -4.90
C TRP A 175 10.13 0.26 -5.83
N LEU A 176 10.81 0.36 -6.98
CA LEU A 176 10.96 -0.74 -7.93
C LEU A 176 11.77 -1.91 -7.36
N ALA A 177 12.82 -1.64 -6.57
CA ALA A 177 13.65 -2.66 -5.95
C ALA A 177 12.88 -3.48 -4.91
N VAL A 178 12.03 -2.84 -4.11
CA VAL A 178 11.13 -3.52 -3.17
C VAL A 178 10.15 -4.42 -3.94
N HIS A 179 9.48 -3.91 -4.97
CA HIS A 179 8.55 -4.72 -5.76
C HIS A 179 9.25 -5.90 -6.45
N ARG A 180 10.45 -5.68 -6.99
CA ARG A 180 11.28 -6.76 -7.57
C ARG A 180 11.61 -7.84 -6.54
N THR A 181 11.96 -7.44 -5.31
CA THR A 181 12.24 -8.36 -4.21
C THR A 181 10.99 -9.14 -3.83
N ALA A 182 9.85 -8.46 -3.66
CA ALA A 182 8.57 -9.09 -3.37
C ALA A 182 8.18 -10.13 -4.43
N HIS A 183 8.33 -9.80 -5.72
CA HIS A 183 8.06 -10.75 -6.81
C HIS A 183 8.99 -11.95 -6.78
N GLY A 184 10.28 -11.75 -6.47
CA GLY A 184 11.25 -12.83 -6.28
C GLY A 184 10.89 -13.79 -5.14
N LEU A 185 10.13 -13.32 -4.15
CA LEU A 185 9.60 -14.11 -3.04
C LEU A 185 8.19 -14.68 -3.30
N GLY A 186 7.64 -14.49 -4.51
CA GLY A 186 6.29 -14.94 -4.88
C GLY A 186 5.15 -14.05 -4.37
N ILE A 187 5.45 -12.90 -3.76
CA ILE A 187 4.45 -11.96 -3.24
C ILE A 187 3.85 -11.17 -4.40
N ARG A 188 2.52 -11.21 -4.54
CA ARG A 188 1.80 -10.44 -5.56
C ARG A 188 1.69 -8.97 -5.16
N THR A 189 1.76 -8.07 -6.13
CA THR A 189 1.66 -6.63 -5.88
C THR A 189 0.90 -5.90 -6.99
N ASN A 190 0.46 -4.68 -6.70
CA ASN A 190 -0.05 -3.74 -7.71
C ASN A 190 0.94 -2.58 -7.94
N SER A 191 0.62 -1.67 -8.86
CA SER A 191 1.31 -0.38 -9.07
C SER A 191 0.28 0.71 -9.33
N THR A 192 0.59 1.95 -8.92
CA THR A 192 -0.24 3.13 -9.18
C THR A 192 0.57 4.21 -9.89
N MET A 193 -0.13 5.19 -10.47
CA MET A 193 0.48 6.44 -10.94
C MET A 193 -0.46 7.58 -10.57
N LEU A 194 0.03 8.55 -9.79
CA LEU A 194 -0.71 9.77 -9.51
C LEU A 194 -0.68 10.66 -10.75
N TYR A 195 -1.82 11.20 -11.17
CA TYR A 195 -1.90 12.09 -12.33
C TYR A 195 -2.88 13.25 -12.06
N GLY A 196 -2.72 14.34 -12.80
CA GLY A 196 -3.39 15.63 -12.57
C GLY A 196 -2.38 16.74 -12.26
#